data_AF-A0A0G0BI38-F1
#
_entry.id   AF-A0A0G0BI38-F1
#
_cell.length_a   1.000
_cell.length_b   1.000
_cell.length_c   1.000
_cell.angle_alpha   90.00
_cell.angle_beta   90.00
_cell.angle_gamma   90.00
#
_symmetry.space_group_name_H-M   'P 1'
#
loop_
_entity.id
_entity.type
_entity.pdbx_description
1 polymer ?
#
loop_
_entity_poly.entity_id
_entity_poly.type
_entity_poly.pdbx_seq_one_letter_code
_entity_poly.pdbx_strand_id
1 'polypeptide(L)'
;MIQQEKVRKNRKPLITKSFFEYQRFPLWKDDKKITSVAIASIILLISAWIFIAKFFNELPPEIPLYFVKIGNGALAEKKDLYFLPLGFAFFTFLNLYLAHYLYRKEKLLSNILIYICLFLNIMLILIIFKLSYITGLIF
;
A
#
# COMPACT_ATOMS: atom_id res chain seq x y z
N MET A 1 -8.11 60.29 -22.62
CA MET A 1 -7.37 59.11 -23.15
C MET A 1 -6.48 58.39 -22.12
N ILE A 2 -6.09 59.01 -20.99
CA ILE A 2 -5.10 58.42 -20.06
C ILE A 2 -5.70 57.36 -19.07
N GLN A 3 -7.03 57.28 -18.93
CA GLN A 3 -7.66 56.36 -17.97
C GLN A 3 -7.80 54.90 -18.46
N GLN A 4 -7.72 54.64 -19.77
CA GLN A 4 -7.83 53.28 -20.32
C GLN A 4 -6.54 52.45 -20.16
N GLU A 5 -5.41 53.11 -19.91
CA GLU A 5 -4.09 52.46 -19.89
C GLU A 5 -3.75 51.84 -18.52
N LYS A 6 -4.33 52.38 -17.42
CA LYS A 6 -4.10 51.84 -16.07
C LYS A 6 -4.80 50.51 -15.79
N VAL A 7 -5.85 50.16 -16.55
CA VAL A 7 -6.60 48.91 -16.34
C VAL A 7 -5.87 47.69 -16.92
N ARG A 8 -4.93 47.87 -17.86
CA ARG A 8 -4.19 46.74 -18.46
C ARG A 8 -3.07 46.18 -17.58
N LYS A 9 -2.57 46.92 -16.59
CA LYS A 9 -1.40 46.49 -15.78
C LYS A 9 -1.70 45.54 -14.63
N ASN A 10 -2.97 45.22 -14.35
CA ASN A 10 -3.35 44.40 -13.19
C ASN A 10 -3.78 42.96 -13.51
N ARG A 11 -3.65 42.51 -14.76
CA ARG A 11 -3.79 41.09 -15.08
C ARG A 11 -2.46 40.41 -14.78
N LYS A 12 -2.27 40.02 -13.52
CA LYS A 12 -1.24 39.03 -13.16
C LYS A 12 -1.40 37.87 -14.13
N PRO A 13 -0.33 37.39 -14.80
CA PRO A 13 -0.44 36.23 -15.65
C PRO A 13 -1.05 35.12 -14.81
N LEU A 14 -2.09 34.45 -15.31
CA LEU A 14 -2.46 33.13 -14.80
C LEU A 14 -1.19 32.30 -15.01
N ILE A 15 -0.38 32.19 -13.95
CA ILE A 15 0.77 31.31 -13.92
C ILE A 15 0.14 29.93 -14.10
N THR A 16 0.19 29.45 -15.35
CA THR A 16 -0.02 28.06 -15.72
C THR A 16 1.00 27.28 -14.92
N LYS A 17 0.60 26.85 -13.71
CA LYS A 17 1.40 25.95 -12.89
C LYS A 17 1.83 24.81 -13.79
N SER A 18 3.14 24.68 -13.95
CA SER A 18 3.73 23.74 -14.89
C SER A 18 3.15 22.35 -14.66
N PHE A 19 2.96 21.58 -15.73
CA PHE A 19 2.51 20.18 -15.68
C PHE A 19 3.28 19.35 -14.63
N PHE A 20 4.56 19.67 -14.41
CA PHE A 20 5.42 19.08 -13.39
C PHE A 20 5.04 19.43 -11.94
N GLU A 21 4.51 20.63 -11.69
CA GLU A 21 3.98 21.01 -10.37
C GLU A 21 2.68 20.25 -10.06
N TYR A 22 1.93 19.86 -11.10
CA TYR A 22 0.80 18.96 -11.00
C TYR A 22 1.20 17.50 -10.75
N GLN A 23 2.43 17.06 -11.04
CA GLN A 23 2.88 15.70 -10.76
C GLN A 23 3.38 15.47 -9.33
N ARG A 24 3.55 16.53 -8.51
CA ARG A 24 3.85 16.35 -7.09
C ARG A 24 2.65 15.71 -6.39
N PHE A 25 2.91 14.62 -5.65
CA PHE A 25 1.86 13.76 -5.14
C PHE A 25 0.79 14.49 -4.31
N PRO A 26 -0.40 14.78 -4.89
CA PRO A 26 -1.40 15.63 -4.24
C PRO A 26 -1.97 14.96 -2.99
N LEU A 27 -2.05 13.62 -3.04
CA LEU A 27 -2.53 12.78 -1.94
C LEU A 27 -1.81 13.06 -0.61
N TRP A 28 -0.49 13.33 -0.67
CA TRP A 28 0.37 13.47 0.50
C TRP A 28 0.36 14.89 1.10
N LYS A 29 -0.18 15.85 0.36
CA LYS A 29 -0.13 17.27 0.72
C LYS A 29 -1.46 17.76 1.29
N ASP A 30 -2.57 17.20 0.81
CA ASP A 30 -3.90 17.73 1.08
C ASP A 30 -4.61 17.05 2.26
N ASP A 31 -4.26 15.80 2.60
CA ASP A 31 -4.96 15.04 3.63
C ASP A 31 -4.01 14.23 4.52
N LYS A 32 -3.68 14.80 5.69
CA LYS A 32 -2.77 14.18 6.67
C LYS A 32 -3.27 12.82 7.16
N LYS A 33 -4.58 12.62 7.29
CA LYS A 33 -5.16 11.36 7.78
C LYS A 33 -5.01 10.24 6.74
N ILE A 34 -5.31 10.55 5.49
CA ILE A 34 -5.16 9.59 4.39
C ILE A 34 -3.69 9.23 4.17
N THR A 35 -2.81 10.24 4.28
CA THR A 35 -1.37 10.05 4.23
C THR A 35 -0.87 9.14 5.34
N SER A 36 -1.34 9.33 6.59
CA SER A 36 -0.94 8.47 7.71
C SER A 36 -1.44 7.04 7.56
N VAL A 37 -2.63 6.83 6.98
CA VAL A 37 -3.13 5.47 6.68
C VAL A 37 -2.30 4.79 5.59
N ALA A 38 -1.91 5.52 4.54
CA ALA A 38 -1.04 4.98 3.50
C ALA A 38 0.33 4.59 4.06
N ILE A 39 0.94 5.46 4.90
CA ILE A 39 2.19 5.16 5.60
C ILE A 39 2.04 3.95 6.51
N ALA A 40 0.97 3.87 7.30
CA ALA A 40 0.69 2.73 8.17
C ALA A 40 0.61 1.42 7.35
N SER A 41 -0.05 1.44 6.19
CA SER A 41 -0.13 0.28 5.29
C SER A 41 1.25 -0.19 4.83
N ILE A 42 2.14 0.75 4.47
CA ILE A 42 3.53 0.43 4.08
C ILE A 42 4.32 -0.13 5.27
N ILE A 43 4.16 0.45 6.47
CA ILE A 43 4.82 -0.03 7.68
C ILE A 43 4.39 -1.47 8.01
N LEU A 44 3.09 -1.78 7.89
CA LEU A 44 2.57 -3.14 8.11
C LEU A 44 3.12 -4.15 7.09
N LEU A 45 3.27 -3.73 5.82
CA LEU A 45 3.89 -4.57 4.82
C LEU A 45 5.37 -4.83 5.14
N ILE A 46 6.12 -3.80 5.53
CA ILE A 46 7.53 -3.93 5.92
C ILE A 46 7.67 -4.81 7.16
N SER A 47 6.79 -4.65 8.16
CA SER A 47 6.84 -5.48 9.36
C SER A 47 6.55 -6.95 9.05
N ALA A 48 5.65 -7.25 8.11
CA ALA A 48 5.42 -8.60 7.62
C ALA A 48 6.68 -9.20 6.97
N TRP A 49 7.40 -8.42 6.15
CA TRP A 49 8.69 -8.84 5.57
C TRP A 49 9.75 -9.12 6.63
N ILE A 50 9.89 -8.22 7.61
CA ILE A 50 10.84 -8.38 8.72
C ILE A 50 10.49 -9.62 9.54
N PHE A 51 9.21 -9.85 9.81
CA PHE A 51 8.75 -11.01 10.55
C PHE A 51 9.13 -12.31 9.84
N ILE A 52 8.82 -12.44 8.55
CA ILE A 52 9.16 -13.63 7.76
C ILE A 52 10.67 -13.81 7.69
N ALA A 53 11.45 -12.74 7.49
CA ALA A 53 12.90 -12.82 7.43
C ALA A 53 13.52 -13.27 8.77
N LYS A 54 13.02 -12.76 9.90
CA LYS A 54 13.51 -13.10 11.24
C LYS A 54 13.26 -14.57 11.57
N PHE A 55 12.04 -15.04 11.35
CA PHE A 55 11.64 -16.40 11.68
C PHE A 55 11.90 -17.39 10.55
N PHE A 56 12.53 -16.96 9.45
CA PHE A 56 12.78 -17.80 8.28
C PHE A 56 13.45 -19.09 8.72
N ASN A 57 14.57 -19.04 9.44
CA ASN A 57 15.31 -20.26 9.78
C ASN A 57 14.53 -21.25 10.66
N GLU A 58 13.65 -20.74 11.53
CA GLU A 58 12.87 -21.51 12.50
C GLU A 58 11.57 -22.08 11.90
N LEU A 59 11.14 -21.60 10.73
CA LEU A 59 9.99 -22.16 10.01
C LEU A 59 10.25 -23.60 9.56
N PRO A 60 9.28 -24.52 9.75
CA PRO A 60 9.38 -25.87 9.22
C PRO A 60 9.55 -25.86 7.70
N PRO A 61 10.20 -26.89 7.13
CA PRO A 61 10.41 -26.98 5.68
C PRO A 61 9.10 -27.04 4.89
N GLU A 62 8.07 -27.59 5.54
CA GLU A 62 6.75 -27.84 5.00
C GLU A 62 5.73 -26.98 5.76
N ILE A 63 5.06 -26.08 5.03
CA ILE A 63 4.10 -25.13 5.61
C ILE A 63 2.71 -25.45 5.08
N PRO A 64 1.68 -25.56 5.95
CA PRO A 64 0.29 -25.81 5.54
C PRO A 64 -0.34 -24.53 4.97
N LEU A 65 0.15 -24.08 3.81
CA LEU A 65 -0.37 -22.95 3.05
C LEU A 65 -1.61 -23.32 2.24
N TYR A 66 -1.74 -24.59 1.83
CA TYR A 66 -2.84 -25.07 1.02
C TYR A 66 -3.87 -25.83 1.86
N PHE A 67 -5.15 -25.45 1.77
CA PHE A 67 -6.27 -26.14 2.42
C PHE A 67 -6.76 -27.38 1.64
N VAL A 68 -5.90 -28.02 0.86
CA VAL A 68 -6.30 -29.19 0.06
C VAL A 68 -6.14 -30.45 0.90
N LYS A 69 -7.26 -31.12 1.17
CA LYS A 69 -7.39 -32.29 2.05
C LYS A 69 -6.81 -33.59 1.47
N ILE A 70 -6.03 -33.54 0.38
CA ILE A 70 -5.68 -34.72 -0.43
C ILE A 70 -4.16 -34.89 -0.47
N GLY A 71 -3.63 -35.62 0.51
CA GLY A 71 -2.27 -36.19 0.49
C GLY A 71 -1.12 -35.26 0.88
N ASN A 72 0.09 -35.83 0.94
CA ASN A 72 1.36 -35.18 1.30
C ASN A 72 1.75 -33.99 0.40
N GLY A 73 0.99 -33.69 -0.65
CA GLY A 73 1.20 -32.55 -1.55
C GLY A 73 0.58 -31.23 -1.09
N ALA A 74 0.01 -31.17 0.12
CA ALA A 74 -0.63 -29.96 0.67
C ALA A 74 0.35 -28.99 1.37
N LEU A 75 1.64 -29.34 1.39
CA LEU A 75 2.68 -28.60 2.10
C LEU A 75 3.48 -27.77 1.09
N ALA A 76 3.44 -26.45 1.25
CA ALA A 76 4.23 -25.56 0.43
C ALA A 76 5.68 -25.59 0.89
N GLU A 77 6.62 -25.37 -0.04
CA GLU A 77 8.01 -25.19 0.34
C GLU A 77 8.14 -23.91 1.16
N LYS A 78 9.05 -23.92 2.12
CA LYS A 78 9.42 -22.75 2.92
C LYS A 78 9.69 -21.47 2.11
N LYS A 79 10.20 -21.61 0.87
CA LYS A 79 10.45 -20.49 -0.05
C LYS A 79 9.16 -19.84 -0.53
N ASP A 80 8.09 -20.61 -0.65
CA ASP A 80 6.80 -20.12 -1.14
C ASP A 80 6.17 -19.11 -0.18
N LEU A 81 6.58 -19.14 1.10
CA LEU A 81 6.15 -18.16 2.09
C LEU A 81 6.53 -16.73 1.70
N TYR A 82 7.61 -16.52 0.91
CA TYR A 82 7.98 -15.19 0.40
C TYR A 82 7.06 -14.67 -0.71
N PHE A 83 6.35 -15.55 -1.42
CA PHE A 83 5.37 -15.10 -2.42
C PHE A 83 4.17 -14.42 -1.77
N LEU A 84 3.86 -14.76 -0.51
CA LEU A 84 2.76 -14.15 0.23
C LEU A 84 2.96 -12.63 0.42
N PRO A 85 3.99 -12.14 1.13
CA PRO A 85 4.21 -10.71 1.29
C PRO A 85 4.53 -10.02 -0.04
N LEU A 86 5.11 -10.74 -1.02
CA LEU A 86 5.37 -10.19 -2.36
C LEU A 86 4.07 -9.90 -3.13
N GLY A 87 3.10 -10.82 -3.12
CA GLY A 87 1.80 -10.62 -3.73
C GLY A 87 1.04 -9.46 -3.09
N PHE A 88 1.03 -9.41 -1.76
CA PHE A 88 0.43 -8.28 -1.03
C PHE A 88 1.15 -6.95 -1.28
N ALA A 89 2.48 -6.97 -1.45
CA ALA A 89 3.24 -5.79 -1.84
C ALA A 89 2.77 -5.28 -3.21
N PHE A 90 2.68 -6.16 -4.21
CA PHE A 90 2.20 -5.82 -5.55
C PHE A 90 0.80 -5.19 -5.50
N PHE A 91 -0.16 -5.81 -4.80
CA PHE A 91 -1.51 -5.25 -4.67
C PHE A 91 -1.53 -3.93 -3.91
N THR A 92 -0.72 -3.78 -2.87
CA THR A 92 -0.61 -2.52 -2.11
C THR A 92 -0.06 -1.40 -3.00
N PHE A 93 1.00 -1.65 -3.77
CA PHE A 93 1.55 -0.66 -4.70
C PHE A 93 0.56 -0.30 -5.80
N LEU A 94 -0.12 -1.29 -6.40
CA LEU A 94 -1.11 -1.07 -7.44
C LEU A 94 -2.27 -0.20 -6.92
N ASN A 95 -2.80 -0.52 -5.74
CA ASN A 95 -3.89 0.24 -5.13
C ASN A 95 -3.46 1.66 -4.72
N LEU A 96 -2.25 1.84 -4.16
CA LEU A 96 -1.74 3.18 -3.85
C LEU A 96 -1.52 4.03 -5.11
N TYR A 97 -1.04 3.40 -6.19
CA TYR A 97 -0.90 4.05 -7.49
C TYR A 97 -2.25 4.48 -8.07
N LEU A 98 -3.23 3.58 -8.08
CA LEU A 98 -4.61 3.87 -8.50
C LEU A 98 -5.23 4.97 -7.64
N ALA A 99 -5.10 4.87 -6.32
CA ALA A 99 -5.61 5.87 -5.38
C ALA A 99 -5.05 7.26 -5.69
N HIS A 100 -3.74 7.34 -5.95
CA HIS A 100 -3.11 8.59 -6.32
C HIS A 100 -3.65 9.15 -7.65
N TYR A 101 -3.75 8.31 -8.68
CA TYR A 101 -4.26 8.71 -9.99
C TYR A 101 -5.71 9.23 -9.91
N LEU A 102 -6.54 8.56 -9.11
CA LEU A 102 -7.96 8.89 -8.92
C LEU A 102 -8.20 10.06 -7.97
N TYR A 103 -7.25 10.41 -7.11
CA TYR A 103 -7.46 11.42 -6.04
C TYR A 103 -8.00 12.76 -6.54
N ARG A 104 -7.55 13.21 -7.71
CA ARG A 104 -8.00 14.48 -8.30
C ARG A 104 -9.38 14.41 -8.94
N LYS A 105 -9.78 13.23 -9.42
CA LYS A 105 -11.06 13.03 -10.10
C LYS A 105 -12.15 12.69 -9.10
N GLU A 106 -11.85 11.72 -8.21
CA GLU A 106 -12.79 11.13 -7.27
C GLU A 106 -12.10 10.86 -5.93
N LYS A 107 -12.16 11.85 -5.02
CA LYS A 107 -11.52 11.75 -3.70
C LYS A 107 -12.06 10.58 -2.87
N LEU A 108 -13.37 10.31 -2.95
CA LEU A 108 -14.00 9.23 -2.19
C LEU A 108 -13.47 7.86 -2.60
N LEU A 109 -13.36 7.60 -3.92
CA LEU A 109 -12.85 6.34 -4.44
C LEU A 109 -11.36 6.14 -4.08
N SER A 110 -10.56 7.21 -4.16
CA SER A 110 -9.16 7.20 -3.71
C SER A 110 -9.01 6.82 -2.24
N ASN A 111 -9.87 7.38 -1.37
CA ASN A 111 -9.85 7.05 0.06
C ASN A 111 -10.22 5.58 0.30
N ILE A 112 -11.24 5.07 -0.39
CA ILE A 112 -11.63 3.65 -0.31
C ILE A 112 -10.46 2.73 -0.68
N LEU A 113 -9.76 3.02 -1.79
CA LEU A 113 -8.58 2.25 -2.22
C LEU A 113 -7.50 2.18 -1.14
N ILE A 114 -7.27 3.29 -0.42
CA ILE A 114 -6.27 3.34 0.65
C ILE A 114 -6.70 2.53 1.88
N TYR A 115 -7.98 2.58 2.25
CA TYR A 115 -8.50 1.73 3.32
C TYR A 115 -8.48 0.24 2.95
N ILE A 116 -8.71 -0.10 1.68
CA ILE A 116 -8.55 -1.47 1.17
C ILE A 116 -7.09 -1.91 1.32
N CYS A 117 -6.10 -1.06 0.99
CA CYS A 117 -4.69 -1.36 1.25
C CYS A 117 -4.42 -1.68 2.72
N LEU A 118 -4.95 -0.85 3.64
CA LEU A 118 -4.76 -1.08 5.07
C LEU A 118 -5.35 -2.43 5.49
N PHE A 119 -6.59 -2.70 5.06
CA PHE A 119 -7.28 -3.94 5.36
C PHE A 119 -6.52 -5.17 4.84
N LEU A 120 -6.02 -5.13 3.60
CA LEU A 120 -5.22 -6.21 3.03
C LEU A 120 -3.95 -6.46 3.85
N ASN A 121 -3.24 -5.42 4.27
CA ASN A 121 -2.02 -5.57 5.07
C ASN A 121 -2.32 -6.10 6.49
N ILE A 122 -3.45 -5.73 7.09
CA ILE A 122 -3.90 -6.34 8.36
C ILE A 122 -4.18 -7.84 8.16
N MET A 123 -4.87 -8.22 7.09
CA MET A 123 -5.13 -9.62 6.76
C MET A 123 -3.84 -10.42 6.55
N LEU A 124 -2.84 -9.84 5.88
CA LEU A 124 -1.51 -10.44 5.73
C LEU A 124 -0.88 -10.75 7.09
N ILE A 125 -0.88 -9.79 8.02
CA ILE A 125 -0.32 -10.00 9.36
C ILE A 125 -1.09 -11.09 10.11
N LEU A 126 -2.42 -11.11 10.02
CA LEU A 126 -3.23 -12.17 10.65
C LEU A 126 -2.91 -13.55 10.07
N ILE A 127 -2.69 -13.66 8.76
CA ILE A 127 -2.28 -14.91 8.12
C ILE A 127 -0.92 -15.35 8.63
N ILE A 128 0.07 -14.45 8.66
CA ILE A 128 1.41 -14.73 9.17
C ILE A 128 1.36 -15.13 10.64
N PHE A 129 0.59 -14.42 11.46
CA PHE A 129 0.43 -14.72 12.89
C PHE A 129 -0.18 -16.10 13.11
N LYS A 130 -1.25 -16.43 12.37
CA LYS A 130 -1.88 -17.75 12.41
C LYS A 130 -0.90 -18.85 12.00
N LEU A 131 -0.09 -18.59 10.96
CA LEU A 131 0.92 -19.52 10.47
C LEU A 131 1.98 -19.78 11.55
N SER A 132 2.48 -18.73 12.17
CA SER A 132 3.44 -18.82 13.28
C SER A 132 2.90 -19.57 14.50
N TYR A 133 1.61 -19.40 14.82
CA TYR A 133 0.95 -20.15 15.89
C TYR A 133 0.89 -21.64 15.57
N ILE A 134 0.52 -22.01 14.34
CA ILE A 134 0.43 -23.40 13.89
C ILE A 134 1.81 -24.07 13.89
N THR A 135 2.85 -23.34 13.50
CA THR A 135 4.22 -23.86 13.45
C THR A 135 4.93 -23.86 14.81
N GLY A 136 4.29 -23.37 15.88
CA GLY A 136 4.87 -23.36 17.23
C GLY A 136 5.96 -22.29 17.45
N LEU A 137 6.05 -21.27 16.59
CA LEU A 137 7.05 -20.19 16.70
C LEU A 137 6.76 -19.20 17.84
N ILE A 138 5.51 -19.13 18.29
CA ILE A 138 5.04 -18.16 19.30
C ILE A 138 4.75 -18.87 20.64
N PHE A 139 5.40 -20.01 20.91
CA PHE A 139 5.36 -20.70 22.20
C PHE A 139 6.76 -20.95 22.77
#